data_AF-A0QQ21-F1
#
_entry.id   AF-A0QQ21-F1
#
_cell.length_a   1.000
_cell.length_b   1.000
_cell.length_c   1.000
_cell.angle_alpha   90.00
_cell.angle_beta   90.00
_cell.angle_gamma   90.00
#
_symmetry.space_group_name_H-M   'P 1'
#
loop_
_entity.id
_entity.type
_entity.pdbx_description
1 polymer ?
#
loop_
_entity_poly.entity_id
_entity_poly.type
_entity_poly.pdbx_seq_one_letter_code
_entity_poly.pdbx_strand_id
1 'polypeptide(L)'
;MTTIAVAGSHYDVMMAGALTLELDGLTVSVTNPDKVIFPEYDGRAAVTKLDLVNYYRAVADGALRGVFGRPMILKRFVKGIATEAIFQKRAPEKRPDFIEVAELKYRSGTSAKEAVLRNTAGLAWAVNLGCVDLNPHPVRADDLDHPDELRVDLDPMPGVEWQQILDVAMVAREVLSDHGLTAWPKTSGSRGFHIYARISRDWPYAKVRLAAQTVAREVERRAPDLATAHWWKEEREGVFVDFNQNAKDRTVASAYSVRATPDARVSTPLRWDEVPTCRPEEFTIATVPDRFAEIGDPWEGMDTAVGGLDGLLALAEELGPAEKAPKGASRDGRRASTMPLIEIARTKTKDEAMAALDIWRERYPEVSKKLEPVDILVDGMRGPSSIWYRIRINLQHVPEGERPPQEELIADYSPWENYSGAQWRR
;
A
#
# COMPACT_ATOMS: atom_id res chain seq x y z
N MET A 1 42.37 22.77 -36.24
CA MET A 1 41.70 24.10 -36.16
C MET A 1 40.58 24.00 -35.15
N THR A 2 40.74 24.78 -34.10
CA THR A 2 39.79 25.16 -33.04
C THR A 2 38.34 25.19 -33.54
N THR A 3 37.37 24.60 -32.84
CA THR A 3 36.53 25.34 -31.88
C THR A 3 35.92 24.41 -30.82
N ILE A 4 36.02 24.87 -29.56
CA ILE A 4 35.38 24.38 -28.33
C ILE A 4 34.17 25.28 -28.02
N ALA A 5 33.07 24.70 -27.50
CA ALA A 5 32.18 25.17 -26.41
C ALA A 5 30.73 24.66 -26.61
N VAL A 6 30.32 23.55 -25.99
CA VAL A 6 29.67 23.37 -24.65
C VAL A 6 28.16 23.71 -24.61
N ALA A 7 27.35 22.66 -24.47
CA ALA A 7 26.15 22.58 -23.62
C ALA A 7 25.94 21.10 -23.27
N GLY A 8 25.78 20.77 -21.98
CA GLY A 8 25.80 19.39 -21.46
C GLY A 8 24.68 18.51 -22.03
N SER A 9 25.06 17.49 -22.80
CA SER A 9 24.15 16.42 -23.24
C SER A 9 24.44 15.15 -22.45
N HIS A 10 23.47 14.70 -21.65
CA HIS A 10 23.45 13.34 -21.13
C HIS A 10 23.39 12.37 -22.32
N TYR A 11 24.38 11.49 -22.45
CA TYR A 11 24.42 10.48 -23.51
C TYR A 11 23.91 9.15 -22.96
N ASP A 12 22.71 8.75 -23.39
CA ASP A 12 22.21 7.40 -23.16
C ASP A 12 22.80 6.47 -24.23
N VAL A 13 23.45 5.38 -23.81
CA VAL A 13 24.16 4.45 -24.72
C VAL A 13 23.55 3.06 -24.62
N MET A 14 23.10 2.51 -25.76
CA MET A 14 22.65 1.13 -25.88
C MET A 14 23.82 0.18 -26.14
N MET A 15 24.03 -0.80 -25.28
CA MET A 15 25.00 -1.89 -25.47
C MET A 15 24.36 -3.22 -25.10
N ALA A 16 24.39 -4.19 -26.02
CA ALA A 16 23.91 -5.57 -25.83
C ALA A 16 22.47 -5.70 -25.25
N GLY A 17 21.52 -4.86 -25.69
CA GLY A 17 20.13 -4.89 -25.22
C GLY A 17 19.90 -4.30 -23.82
N ALA A 18 20.94 -3.71 -23.22
CA ALA A 18 20.85 -2.88 -22.04
C ALA A 18 21.09 -1.41 -22.41
N LEU A 19 20.29 -0.52 -21.82
CA LEU A 19 20.46 0.92 -21.92
C LEU A 19 21.23 1.41 -20.70
N THR A 20 22.28 2.19 -20.91
CA THR A 20 23.03 2.83 -19.83
C THR A 20 22.58 4.27 -19.69
N LEU A 21 22.14 4.65 -18.48
CA LEU A 21 21.67 5.98 -18.12
C LEU A 21 22.64 6.63 -17.13
N GLU A 22 22.89 7.92 -17.30
CA GLU A 22 23.60 8.75 -16.32
C GLU A 22 22.60 9.55 -15.48
N LEU A 23 22.46 9.21 -14.20
CA LEU A 23 21.50 9.80 -13.27
C LEU A 23 22.25 10.25 -12.01
N ASP A 24 22.17 11.53 -11.66
CA ASP A 24 22.86 12.13 -10.50
C ASP A 24 24.38 11.85 -10.47
N GLY A 25 25.01 11.79 -11.65
CA GLY A 25 26.43 11.46 -11.81
C GLY A 25 26.77 9.98 -11.57
N LEU A 26 25.76 9.11 -11.54
CA LEU A 26 25.89 7.67 -11.40
C LEU A 26 25.39 6.95 -12.65
N THR A 27 26.16 5.97 -13.09
CA THR A 27 25.81 5.10 -14.20
C THR A 27 24.84 3.99 -13.76
N VAL A 28 23.68 3.90 -14.41
CA VAL A 28 22.67 2.85 -14.16
C VAL A 28 22.39 2.08 -15.44
N SER A 29 22.57 0.76 -15.41
CA SER A 29 22.20 -0.11 -16.53
C SER A 29 20.75 -0.60 -16.40
N VAL A 30 19.92 -0.28 -17.38
CA VAL A 30 18.54 -0.74 -17.54
C VAL A 30 18.50 -1.87 -18.56
N THR A 31 18.15 -3.07 -18.10
CA THR A 31 18.08 -4.27 -18.95
C THR A 31 16.68 -4.48 -19.48
N ASN A 32 16.54 -4.95 -20.72
CA ASN A 32 15.24 -5.12 -21.38
C ASN A 32 14.37 -3.85 -21.29
N PRO A 33 14.87 -2.69 -21.77
CA PRO A 33 14.15 -1.42 -21.67
C PRO A 33 12.76 -1.48 -22.33
N ASP A 34 12.64 -2.18 -23.46
CA ASP A 34 11.40 -2.31 -24.24
C ASP A 34 10.40 -3.32 -23.65
N LYS A 35 10.72 -3.91 -22.49
CA LYS A 35 9.83 -4.87 -21.85
C LYS A 35 8.53 -4.18 -21.45
N VAL A 36 7.41 -4.65 -21.98
CA VAL A 36 6.07 -4.24 -21.56
C VAL A 36 5.83 -4.62 -20.11
N ILE A 37 5.57 -3.62 -19.26
CA ILE A 37 5.21 -3.79 -17.86
C ILE A 37 3.70 -3.67 -17.69
N PHE A 38 3.08 -2.71 -18.38
CA PHE A 38 1.64 -2.55 -18.49
C PHE A 38 1.22 -2.79 -19.94
N PRO A 39 0.42 -3.83 -20.22
CA PRO A 39 -0.18 -4.03 -21.53
C PRO A 39 -1.04 -2.85 -21.96
N GLU A 40 -1.36 -2.78 -23.25
CA GLU A 40 -2.37 -1.85 -23.76
C GLU A 40 -3.69 -2.02 -23.00
N TYR A 41 -4.31 -0.90 -22.62
CA TYR A 41 -5.54 -0.90 -21.84
C TYR A 41 -6.39 0.31 -22.19
N ASP A 42 -7.66 0.09 -22.54
CA ASP A 42 -8.67 1.14 -22.76
C ASP A 42 -8.19 2.26 -23.72
N GLY A 43 -7.62 1.86 -24.87
CA GLY A 43 -7.08 2.78 -25.87
C GLY A 43 -5.77 3.47 -25.50
N ARG A 44 -5.19 3.17 -24.32
CA ARG A 44 -3.87 3.67 -23.89
C ARG A 44 -2.79 2.70 -24.32
N ALA A 45 -1.73 3.24 -24.92
CA ALA A 45 -0.57 2.47 -25.35
C ALA A 45 0.07 1.70 -24.18
N ALA A 46 0.69 0.57 -24.51
CA ALA A 46 1.46 -0.21 -23.55
C ALA A 46 2.61 0.61 -22.96
N VAL A 47 2.90 0.39 -21.67
CA VAL A 47 3.99 1.06 -20.94
C VAL A 47 5.15 0.08 -20.78
N THR A 48 6.33 0.48 -21.26
CA THR A 48 7.56 -0.29 -21.14
C THR A 48 8.30 -0.02 -19.82
N LYS A 49 9.33 -0.81 -19.55
CA LYS A 49 10.23 -0.57 -18.42
C LYS A 49 10.91 0.80 -18.53
N LEU A 50 11.34 1.17 -19.73
CA LEU A 50 11.99 2.46 -19.96
C LEU A 50 11.02 3.63 -19.70
N ASP A 51 9.76 3.52 -20.11
CA ASP A 51 8.74 4.52 -19.81
C ASP A 51 8.56 4.70 -18.29
N LEU A 52 8.55 3.60 -17.54
CA LEU A 52 8.48 3.64 -16.08
C LEU A 52 9.72 4.27 -15.43
N VAL A 53 10.92 4.02 -15.97
CA VAL A 53 12.14 4.70 -15.52
C VAL A 53 12.06 6.20 -15.80
N ASN A 54 11.63 6.59 -16.99
CA ASN A 54 11.50 7.99 -17.40
C ASN A 54 10.43 8.73 -16.58
N TYR A 55 9.33 8.07 -16.24
CA TYR A 55 8.34 8.60 -15.32
C TYR A 55 8.98 8.95 -13.96
N TYR A 56 9.66 8.00 -13.31
CA TYR A 56 10.26 8.25 -12.00
C TYR A 56 11.40 9.28 -12.06
N ARG A 57 12.09 9.39 -13.21
CA ARG A 57 13.03 10.48 -13.48
C ARG A 57 12.32 11.84 -13.53
N ALA A 58 11.17 11.93 -14.19
CA ALA A 58 10.42 13.18 -14.34
C ALA A 58 9.85 13.71 -13.01
N VAL A 59 9.51 12.82 -12.08
CA VAL A 59 8.94 13.17 -10.76
C VAL A 59 9.92 12.92 -9.60
N ALA A 60 11.23 12.84 -9.90
CA ALA A 60 12.24 12.35 -8.97
C ALA A 60 12.24 13.10 -7.63
N ASP A 61 12.16 14.43 -7.64
CA ASP A 61 12.17 15.24 -6.41
C ASP A 61 11.02 14.89 -5.46
N GLY A 62 9.82 14.71 -6.01
CA GLY A 62 8.64 14.33 -5.22
C GLY A 62 8.64 12.86 -4.81
N ALA A 63 9.01 11.96 -5.73
CA ALA A 63 9.13 10.53 -5.42
C ALA A 63 10.18 10.28 -4.32
N LEU A 64 11.33 10.98 -4.39
CA LEU A 64 12.37 10.92 -3.38
C LEU A 64 11.91 11.46 -2.04
N ARG A 65 11.13 12.56 -1.95
CA ARG A 65 10.52 12.96 -0.66
C ARG A 65 9.73 11.82 -0.01
N GLY A 66 9.07 10.98 -0.79
CA GLY A 66 8.34 9.81 -0.32
C GLY A 66 9.22 8.64 0.17
N VAL A 67 10.44 8.46 -0.36
CA VAL A 67 11.25 7.25 -0.11
C VAL A 67 12.68 7.49 0.41
N PHE A 68 13.13 8.75 0.44
CA PHE A 68 14.53 9.09 0.70
C PHE A 68 14.99 8.59 2.07
N GLY A 69 16.03 7.76 2.06
CA GLY A 69 16.62 7.21 3.27
C GLY A 69 15.71 6.20 3.98
N ARG A 70 14.62 5.74 3.37
CA ARG A 70 13.71 4.76 3.97
C ARG A 70 14.05 3.35 3.48
N PRO A 71 14.16 2.34 4.38
CA PRO A 71 14.17 0.96 3.94
C PRO A 71 12.83 0.62 3.26
N MET A 72 12.90 -0.15 2.18
CA MET A 72 11.71 -0.52 1.43
C MET A 72 11.66 -2.01 1.05
N ILE A 73 10.43 -2.53 1.03
CA ILE A 73 10.14 -3.85 0.46
C ILE A 73 10.04 -3.71 -1.06
N LEU A 74 10.82 -4.52 -1.78
CA LEU A 74 10.77 -4.57 -3.24
C LEU A 74 9.59 -5.44 -3.67
N LYS A 75 8.52 -4.83 -4.20
CA LYS A 75 7.40 -5.55 -4.81
C LYS A 75 7.60 -5.60 -6.33
N ARG A 76 8.00 -6.77 -6.83
CA ARG A 76 8.58 -6.91 -8.16
C ARG A 76 7.63 -7.61 -9.13
N PHE A 77 7.25 -6.91 -10.18
CA PHE A 77 6.49 -7.39 -11.33
C PHE A 77 7.43 -7.80 -12.44
N VAL A 78 8.26 -8.81 -12.18
CA VAL A 78 9.35 -9.21 -13.08
C VAL A 78 8.83 -9.58 -14.47
N LYS A 79 7.58 -10.04 -14.60
CA LYS A 79 6.91 -10.41 -15.86
C LYS A 79 5.85 -9.40 -16.33
N GLY A 80 5.78 -8.22 -15.72
CA GLY A 80 4.69 -7.26 -15.93
C GLY A 80 3.52 -7.48 -14.97
N ILE A 81 2.55 -6.56 -14.98
CA ILE A 81 1.47 -6.50 -13.97
C ILE A 81 0.40 -7.59 -14.13
N ALA A 82 0.33 -8.25 -15.29
CA ALA A 82 -0.57 -9.38 -15.54
C ALA A 82 -0.13 -10.68 -14.83
N THR A 83 1.01 -10.66 -14.12
CA THR A 83 1.47 -11.78 -13.30
C THR A 83 1.67 -11.31 -11.86
N GLU A 84 1.42 -12.23 -10.92
CA GLU A 84 1.61 -11.98 -9.49
C GLU A 84 3.00 -11.45 -9.15
N ALA A 85 3.04 -10.49 -8.22
CA ALA A 85 4.28 -9.86 -7.79
C ALA A 85 5.09 -10.76 -6.84
N ILE A 86 6.41 -10.56 -6.85
CA ILE A 86 7.33 -11.14 -5.87
C ILE A 86 7.61 -10.10 -4.80
N PHE A 87 7.39 -10.44 -3.53
CA PHE A 87 7.74 -9.58 -2.41
C PHE A 87 9.14 -9.95 -1.89
N GLN A 88 10.07 -9.01 -2.03
CA GLN A 88 11.45 -9.21 -1.64
C GLN A 88 11.83 -8.16 -0.60
N LYS A 89 11.90 -8.60 0.67
CA LYS A 89 12.36 -7.77 1.79
C LYS A 89 13.88 -7.56 1.75
N ARG A 90 14.64 -8.65 1.59
CA ARG A 90 16.11 -8.59 1.54
C ARG A 90 16.59 -8.05 0.20
N ALA A 91 17.35 -6.96 0.22
CA ALA A 91 18.01 -6.44 -0.97
C ALA A 91 18.92 -7.50 -1.62
N PRO A 92 19.07 -7.52 -2.95
CA PRO A 92 20.03 -8.39 -3.62
C PRO A 92 21.45 -8.23 -3.05
N GLU A 93 22.18 -9.34 -2.89
CA GLU A 93 23.57 -9.30 -2.45
C GLU A 93 24.44 -8.55 -3.46
N LYS A 94 24.28 -8.89 -4.75
CA LYS A 94 24.85 -8.15 -5.87
C LYS A 94 23.96 -6.94 -6.19
N ARG A 95 24.40 -5.76 -5.77
CA ARG A 95 23.77 -4.47 -6.06
C ARG A 95 24.86 -3.41 -6.24
N PRO A 96 24.58 -2.29 -6.92
CA PRO A 96 25.51 -1.17 -7.01
C PRO A 96 25.87 -0.63 -5.63
N ASP A 97 27.08 -0.11 -5.47
CA ASP A 97 27.60 0.39 -4.19
C ASP A 97 26.80 1.57 -3.63
N PHE A 98 26.17 2.36 -4.51
CA PHE A 98 25.30 3.47 -4.12
C PHE A 98 23.93 3.03 -3.57
N ILE A 99 23.61 1.73 -3.61
CA ILE A 99 22.40 1.19 -2.97
C ILE A 99 22.73 0.73 -1.55
N GLU A 100 22.43 1.62 -0.60
CA GLU A 100 22.50 1.33 0.83
C GLU A 100 21.47 0.29 1.26
N VAL A 101 21.70 -0.29 2.45
CA VAL A 101 20.75 -1.19 3.10
C VAL A 101 20.63 -0.88 4.57
N ALA A 102 19.43 -1.03 5.13
CA ALA A 102 19.18 -0.95 6.56
C ALA A 102 18.63 -2.30 7.07
N GLU A 103 19.10 -2.76 8.22
CA GLU A 103 18.70 -4.06 8.77
C GLU A 103 17.48 -3.92 9.69
N LEU A 104 16.31 -4.29 9.17
CA LEU A 104 15.07 -4.27 9.93
C LEU A 104 14.88 -5.59 10.69
N LYS A 105 14.64 -5.50 12.01
CA LYS A 105 14.26 -6.64 12.86
C LYS A 105 12.74 -6.76 12.94
N TYR A 106 12.22 -7.92 12.54
CA TYR A 106 10.79 -8.20 12.55
C TYR A 106 10.35 -8.81 13.89
N ARG A 107 9.05 -8.74 14.17
CA ARG A 107 8.45 -9.37 15.37
C ARG A 107 8.67 -10.89 15.44
N SER A 108 9.00 -11.55 14.33
CA SER A 108 9.41 -12.96 14.29
C SER A 108 10.72 -13.26 15.00
N GLY A 109 11.54 -12.26 15.28
CA GLY A 109 12.95 -12.44 15.63
C GLY A 109 13.86 -12.60 14.40
N THR A 110 13.31 -12.63 13.18
CA THR A 110 14.08 -12.58 11.94
C THR A 110 14.47 -11.14 11.58
N SER A 111 15.49 -10.97 10.74
CA SER A 111 15.87 -9.68 10.16
C SER A 111 16.08 -9.76 8.65
N ALA A 112 15.99 -8.62 7.97
CA ALA A 112 16.45 -8.47 6.59
C ALA A 112 17.12 -7.12 6.39
N LYS A 113 18.18 -7.12 5.56
CA LYS A 113 18.79 -5.91 5.02
C LYS A 113 17.95 -5.44 3.85
N GLU A 114 17.07 -4.48 4.08
CA GLU A 114 16.19 -3.91 3.06
C GLU A 114 16.90 -2.77 2.31
N ALA A 115 16.53 -2.55 1.05
CA ALA A 115 17.17 -1.53 0.22
C ALA A 115 16.75 -0.12 0.66
N VAL A 116 17.69 0.83 0.60
CA VAL A 116 17.47 2.24 0.93
C VAL A 116 17.81 3.08 -0.30
N LEU A 117 16.86 3.90 -0.76
CA LEU A 117 17.04 4.76 -1.92
C LEU A 117 17.33 6.20 -1.48
N ARG A 118 18.24 6.88 -2.17
CA ARG A 118 18.64 8.28 -1.84
C ARG A 118 18.67 9.22 -3.05
N ASN A 119 18.50 8.71 -4.25
CA ASN A 119 18.69 9.49 -5.48
C ASN A 119 17.91 8.85 -6.64
N THR A 120 17.86 9.54 -7.77
CA THR A 120 17.16 9.13 -8.99
C THR A 120 17.74 7.83 -9.54
N ALA A 121 19.06 7.64 -9.44
CA ALA A 121 19.72 6.38 -9.78
C ALA A 121 19.16 5.18 -8.98
N GLY A 122 18.87 5.38 -7.70
CA GLY A 122 18.22 4.41 -6.83
C GLY A 122 16.79 4.06 -7.25
N LEU A 123 16.01 5.05 -7.68
CA LEU A 123 14.66 4.84 -8.24
C LEU A 123 14.75 4.00 -9.52
N ALA A 124 15.61 4.39 -10.46
CA ALA A 124 15.81 3.67 -11.72
C ALA A 124 16.30 2.22 -11.48
N TRP A 125 17.19 2.02 -10.50
CA TRP A 125 17.63 0.68 -10.08
C TRP A 125 16.46 -0.18 -9.58
N ALA A 126 15.60 0.36 -8.73
CA ALA A 126 14.43 -0.37 -8.21
C ALA A 126 13.47 -0.77 -9.34
N VAL A 127 13.21 0.15 -10.28
CA VAL A 127 12.40 -0.12 -11.48
C VAL A 127 13.05 -1.18 -12.37
N ASN A 128 14.37 -1.13 -12.55
CA ASN A 128 15.10 -2.12 -13.35
C ASN A 128 14.98 -3.54 -12.78
N LEU A 129 14.92 -3.68 -11.45
CA LEU A 129 14.61 -4.95 -10.76
C LEU A 129 13.16 -5.42 -10.94
N GLY A 130 12.29 -4.58 -11.50
CA GLY A 130 10.88 -4.84 -11.75
C GLY A 130 9.94 -4.24 -10.71
N CYS A 131 10.38 -3.31 -9.86
CA CYS A 131 9.46 -2.61 -8.97
C CYS A 131 8.58 -1.67 -9.78
N VAL A 132 7.27 -1.74 -9.55
CA VAL A 132 6.28 -0.81 -10.13
C VAL A 132 5.93 0.26 -9.12
N ASP A 133 5.52 -0.17 -7.92
CA ASP A 133 5.28 0.70 -6.77
C ASP A 133 6.50 0.73 -5.83
N LEU A 134 6.64 1.80 -5.06
CA LEU A 134 7.65 1.95 -4.03
C LEU A 134 6.99 1.80 -2.66
N ASN A 135 7.54 0.93 -1.80
CA ASN A 135 6.88 0.52 -0.55
C ASN A 135 7.81 0.74 0.67
N PRO A 136 8.05 2.01 1.07
CA PRO A 136 8.89 2.33 2.21
C PRO A 136 8.20 2.06 3.56
N HIS A 137 9.00 1.71 4.56
CA HIS A 137 8.59 1.80 5.97
C HIS A 137 8.46 3.28 6.40
N PRO A 138 7.67 3.59 7.45
CA PRO A 138 7.51 4.96 7.94
C PRO A 138 8.69 5.46 8.80
N VAL A 139 9.87 4.85 8.63
CA VAL A 139 11.12 5.17 9.35
C VAL A 139 12.23 5.48 8.37
N ARG A 140 13.30 6.11 8.87
CA ARG A 140 14.52 6.37 8.11
C ARG A 140 15.64 5.42 8.56
N ALA A 141 16.62 5.19 7.71
CA ALA A 141 17.66 4.20 7.92
C ALA A 141 18.57 4.49 9.13
N ASP A 142 18.61 5.75 9.58
CA ASP A 142 19.34 6.21 10.77
C ASP A 142 18.58 5.93 12.08
N ASP A 143 17.26 5.77 12.03
CA ASP A 143 16.43 5.39 13.19
C ASP A 143 15.25 4.52 12.74
N LEU A 144 15.37 3.22 12.97
CA LEU A 144 14.40 2.21 12.54
C LEU A 144 13.29 1.92 13.56
N ASP A 145 13.32 2.54 14.72
CA ASP A 145 12.37 2.26 15.81
C ASP A 145 11.38 3.42 16.05
N HIS A 146 11.70 4.63 15.60
CA HIS A 146 10.84 5.82 15.71
C HIS A 146 10.38 6.33 14.34
N PRO A 147 9.12 6.07 13.95
CA PRO A 147 8.55 6.61 12.72
C PRO A 147 8.55 8.14 12.68
N ASP A 148 8.76 8.70 11.50
CA ASP A 148 8.59 10.14 11.22
C ASP A 148 7.30 10.42 10.42
N GLU A 149 6.45 9.41 10.22
CA GLU A 149 5.16 9.52 9.53
C GLU A 149 4.05 8.89 10.34
N LEU A 150 2.99 9.66 10.59
CA LEU A 150 1.67 9.11 10.86
C LEU A 150 0.93 8.99 9.52
N ARG A 151 0.39 7.80 9.23
CA ARG A 151 -0.29 7.51 7.97
C ARG A 151 -1.76 7.16 8.24
N VAL A 152 -2.68 7.95 7.71
CA VAL A 152 -4.11 7.64 7.66
C VAL A 152 -4.40 7.00 6.30
N ASP A 153 -4.95 5.80 6.31
CA ASP A 153 -5.32 5.04 5.11
C ASP A 153 -6.84 4.85 5.10
N LEU A 154 -7.49 5.33 4.05
CA LEU A 154 -8.93 5.30 3.88
C LEU A 154 -9.28 4.21 2.87
N ASP A 155 -9.73 3.08 3.39
CA ASP A 155 -10.04 1.88 2.63
C ASP A 155 -11.56 1.71 2.47
N PRO A 156 -12.13 1.91 1.26
CA PRO A 156 -13.56 1.75 1.05
C PRO A 156 -14.00 0.28 1.13
N MET A 157 -15.05 0.01 1.90
CA MET A 157 -15.79 -1.24 1.83
C MET A 157 -16.57 -1.33 0.51
N PRO A 158 -16.99 -2.54 0.06
CA PRO A 158 -17.81 -2.68 -1.14
C PRO A 158 -19.07 -1.80 -1.08
N GLY A 159 -19.37 -1.09 -2.18
CA GLY A 159 -20.53 -0.19 -2.27
C GLY A 159 -20.28 1.26 -1.85
N VAL A 160 -19.09 1.57 -1.31
CA VAL A 160 -18.71 2.95 -1.02
C VAL A 160 -18.34 3.69 -2.29
N GLU A 161 -18.97 4.83 -2.52
CA GLU A 161 -18.71 5.73 -3.64
C GLU A 161 -17.49 6.61 -3.38
N TRP A 162 -16.80 7.03 -4.45
CA TRP A 162 -15.58 7.84 -4.34
C TRP A 162 -15.78 9.13 -3.54
N GLN A 163 -16.92 9.80 -3.70
CA GLN A 163 -17.23 11.02 -2.96
C GLN A 163 -17.25 10.80 -1.44
N GLN A 164 -17.77 9.66 -0.97
CA GLN A 164 -17.80 9.35 0.46
C GLN A 164 -16.39 9.20 1.03
N ILE A 165 -15.43 8.68 0.23
CA ILE A 165 -14.02 8.59 0.62
C ILE A 165 -13.41 9.99 0.80
N LEU A 166 -13.73 10.91 -0.12
CA LEU A 166 -13.26 12.30 -0.05
C LEU A 166 -13.89 13.04 1.14
N ASP A 167 -15.16 12.81 1.43
CA ASP A 167 -15.84 13.41 2.58
C ASP A 167 -15.18 12.94 3.90
N VAL A 168 -14.86 11.65 4.02
CA VAL A 168 -14.09 11.11 5.15
C VAL A 168 -12.67 11.67 5.19
N ALA A 169 -12.03 11.92 4.04
CA ALA A 169 -10.72 12.55 3.98
C ALA A 169 -10.73 13.99 4.52
N MET A 170 -11.81 14.75 4.28
CA MET A 170 -12.00 16.09 4.83
C MET A 170 -12.17 16.05 6.35
N VAL A 171 -12.93 15.08 6.89
CA VAL A 171 -13.05 14.89 8.35
C VAL A 171 -11.69 14.51 8.96
N ALA A 172 -10.94 13.60 8.33
CA ALA A 172 -9.61 13.22 8.80
C ALA A 172 -8.61 14.39 8.80
N ARG A 173 -8.72 15.32 7.84
CA ARG A 173 -7.95 16.58 7.83
C ARG A 173 -8.25 17.41 9.07
N GLU A 174 -9.52 17.62 9.38
CA GLU A 174 -9.95 18.40 10.54
C GLU A 174 -9.44 17.79 11.84
N VAL A 175 -9.59 16.47 12.00
CA VAL A 175 -9.07 15.75 13.18
C VAL A 175 -7.56 15.97 13.34
N LEU A 176 -6.77 15.79 12.27
CA LEU A 176 -5.33 16.03 12.34
C LEU A 176 -5.01 17.49 12.71
N SER A 177 -5.72 18.45 12.11
CA SER A 177 -5.52 19.88 12.36
C SER A 177 -5.86 20.27 13.80
N ASP A 178 -6.95 19.77 14.36
CA ASP A 178 -7.37 20.01 15.75
C ASP A 178 -6.32 19.54 16.77
N HIS A 179 -5.52 18.54 16.38
CA HIS A 179 -4.42 18.00 17.19
C HIS A 179 -3.03 18.50 16.77
N GLY A 180 -2.96 19.61 16.00
CA GLY A 180 -1.70 20.28 15.67
C GLY A 180 -0.85 19.58 14.61
N LEU A 181 -1.43 18.67 13.84
CA LEU A 181 -0.77 17.97 12.75
C LEU A 181 -1.15 18.57 11.40
N THR A 182 -0.15 18.84 10.56
CA THR A 182 -0.39 19.23 9.17
C THR A 182 -0.65 17.98 8.33
N ALA A 183 -1.83 17.93 7.72
CA ALA A 183 -2.29 16.81 6.91
C ALA A 183 -1.88 16.98 5.43
N TRP A 184 -1.36 15.92 4.81
CA TRP A 184 -0.85 15.90 3.45
C TRP A 184 -1.59 14.82 2.65
N PRO A 185 -2.48 15.18 1.71
CA PRO A 185 -3.36 14.23 1.05
C PRO A 185 -2.74 13.65 -0.22
N LYS A 186 -3.06 12.39 -0.54
CA LYS A 186 -2.77 11.77 -1.82
C LYS A 186 -3.81 10.73 -2.18
N THR A 187 -4.10 10.57 -3.47
CA THR A 187 -4.80 9.37 -3.93
C THR A 187 -3.94 8.14 -3.61
N SER A 188 -4.56 6.96 -3.41
CA SER A 188 -3.77 5.73 -3.31
C SER A 188 -3.23 5.26 -4.66
N GLY A 189 -3.81 5.70 -5.77
CA GLY A 189 -3.63 5.10 -7.10
C GLY A 189 -4.29 3.72 -7.24
N SER A 190 -5.15 3.33 -6.28
CA SER A 190 -5.99 2.14 -6.34
C SER A 190 -7.42 2.53 -5.98
N ARG A 191 -8.01 1.96 -4.92
CA ARG A 191 -9.40 2.26 -4.51
C ARG A 191 -9.51 3.28 -3.37
N GLY A 192 -8.50 3.37 -2.51
CA GLY A 192 -8.53 4.20 -1.30
C GLY A 192 -7.85 5.56 -1.45
N PHE A 193 -7.69 6.24 -0.32
CA PHE A 193 -7.08 7.56 -0.21
C PHE A 193 -6.14 7.59 1.00
N HIS A 194 -5.02 8.31 0.92
CA HIS A 194 -4.09 8.41 2.04
C HIS A 194 -3.90 9.85 2.49
N ILE A 195 -3.73 10.05 3.79
CA ILE A 195 -3.39 11.33 4.38
C ILE A 195 -2.21 11.12 5.33
N TYR A 196 -1.11 11.81 5.09
CA TYR A 196 0.09 11.69 5.93
C TYR A 196 0.21 12.90 6.83
N ALA A 197 0.89 12.73 7.95
CA ALA A 197 1.40 13.82 8.77
C ALA A 197 2.87 13.54 9.11
N ARG A 198 3.74 14.54 8.92
CA ARG A 198 5.13 14.49 9.37
C ARG A 198 5.15 14.67 10.89
N ILE A 199 5.78 13.75 11.60
CA ILE A 199 5.84 13.75 13.06
C ILE A 199 7.29 13.75 13.56
N SER A 200 7.49 14.22 14.80
CA SER A 200 8.78 14.07 15.46
C SER A 200 9.11 12.58 15.70
N ARG A 201 10.40 12.23 15.59
CA ARG A 201 10.91 10.85 15.77
C ARG A 201 11.11 10.50 17.25
N ASP A 202 10.14 10.85 18.08
CA ASP A 202 10.21 10.65 19.54
C ASP A 202 9.42 9.42 19.99
N TRP A 203 8.60 8.86 19.09
CA TRP A 203 7.58 7.87 19.44
C TRP A 203 7.84 6.51 18.81
N PRO A 204 7.79 5.40 19.57
CA PRO A 204 7.87 4.07 18.99
C PRO A 204 6.60 3.75 18.20
N TYR A 205 6.69 2.79 17.27
CA TYR A 205 5.55 2.29 16.46
C TYR A 205 4.25 2.08 17.25
N ALA A 206 4.32 1.57 18.48
CA ALA A 206 3.13 1.31 19.30
C ALA A 206 2.36 2.60 19.62
N LYS A 207 3.06 3.71 19.87
CA LYS A 207 2.47 5.03 20.15
C LYS A 207 1.97 5.70 18.87
N VAL A 208 2.74 5.62 17.78
CA VAL A 208 2.29 6.13 16.46
C VAL A 208 1.02 5.41 15.99
N ARG A 209 0.96 4.09 16.14
CA ARG A 209 -0.24 3.30 15.82
C ARG A 209 -1.42 3.63 16.73
N LEU A 210 -1.18 3.88 18.03
CA LEU A 210 -2.24 4.31 18.94
C LEU A 210 -2.80 5.69 18.54
N ALA A 211 -1.93 6.63 18.17
CA ALA A 211 -2.35 7.93 17.65
C ALA A 211 -3.18 7.77 16.36
N ALA A 212 -2.74 6.94 15.41
CA ALA A 212 -3.53 6.65 14.20
C ALA A 212 -4.88 5.97 14.50
N GLN A 213 -4.93 5.06 15.48
CA GLN A 213 -6.20 4.47 15.93
C GLN A 213 -7.11 5.52 16.58
N THR A 214 -6.52 6.51 17.24
CA THR A 214 -7.27 7.62 17.86
C THR A 214 -7.85 8.53 16.78
N VAL A 215 -7.09 8.84 15.73
CA VAL A 215 -7.61 9.53 14.54
C VAL A 215 -8.77 8.74 13.94
N ALA A 216 -8.63 7.42 13.75
CA ALA A 216 -9.69 6.59 13.20
C ALA A 216 -10.99 6.65 14.01
N ARG A 217 -10.90 6.52 15.34
CA ARG A 217 -12.06 6.60 16.25
C ARG A 217 -12.70 7.98 16.25
N GLU A 218 -11.91 9.03 16.20
CA GLU A 218 -12.43 10.39 16.17
C GLU A 218 -13.09 10.73 14.82
N VAL A 219 -12.56 10.21 13.71
CA VAL A 219 -13.18 10.30 12.39
C VAL A 219 -14.52 9.55 12.37
N GLU A 220 -14.57 8.30 12.86
CA GLU A 220 -15.81 7.53 13.03
C GLU A 220 -16.82 8.28 13.91
N ARG A 221 -16.38 8.89 15.02
CA ARG A 221 -17.26 9.68 15.89
C ARG A 221 -17.88 10.90 15.18
N ARG A 222 -17.13 11.55 14.29
CA ARG A 222 -17.57 12.74 13.53
C ARG A 222 -18.40 12.39 12.29
N ALA A 223 -18.18 11.21 11.71
CA ALA A 223 -18.86 10.74 10.50
C ALA A 223 -19.28 9.27 10.62
N PRO A 224 -20.17 8.92 11.57
CA PRO A 224 -20.49 7.53 11.90
C PRO A 224 -21.20 6.76 10.77
N ASP A 225 -21.89 7.47 9.88
CA ASP A 225 -22.57 6.87 8.73
C ASP A 225 -21.64 6.67 7.51
N LEU A 226 -20.40 7.19 7.58
CA LEU A 226 -19.45 7.17 6.45
C LEU A 226 -18.14 6.45 6.77
N ALA A 227 -17.71 6.45 8.02
CA ALA A 227 -16.40 5.93 8.42
C ALA A 227 -16.51 4.91 9.55
N THR A 228 -15.58 3.96 9.56
CA THR A 228 -15.48 2.97 10.62
C THR A 228 -14.04 2.76 11.09
N ALA A 229 -13.88 2.53 12.39
CA ALA A 229 -12.65 2.10 13.05
C ALA A 229 -12.76 0.66 13.59
N HIS A 230 -13.79 -0.09 13.21
CA HIS A 230 -14.01 -1.46 13.68
C HIS A 230 -12.85 -2.39 13.31
N TRP A 231 -12.42 -3.18 14.30
CA TRP A 231 -11.29 -4.07 14.17
C TRP A 231 -11.54 -5.18 13.14
N TRP A 232 -12.73 -5.77 13.16
CA TRP A 232 -13.08 -6.95 12.39
C TRP A 232 -13.62 -6.56 11.03
N LYS A 233 -13.10 -7.20 9.97
CA LYS A 233 -13.46 -6.84 8.59
C LYS A 233 -14.95 -7.05 8.33
N GLU A 234 -15.53 -8.07 8.94
CA GLU A 234 -16.95 -8.41 8.87
C GLU A 234 -17.89 -7.42 9.59
N GLU A 235 -17.37 -6.54 10.44
CA GLU A 235 -18.13 -5.50 11.17
C GLU A 235 -17.97 -4.11 10.52
N ARG A 236 -17.25 -4.03 9.39
CA ARG A 236 -16.95 -2.74 8.75
C ARG A 236 -18.00 -2.39 7.72
N GLU A 237 -18.57 -1.20 7.89
CA GLU A 237 -19.42 -0.53 6.93
C GLU A 237 -18.82 0.84 6.60
N GLY A 238 -19.06 1.36 5.39
CA GLY A 238 -18.46 2.62 4.95
C GLY A 238 -16.95 2.56 4.69
N VAL A 239 -16.25 3.66 4.97
CA VAL A 239 -14.80 3.82 4.78
C VAL A 239 -14.05 3.38 6.02
N PHE A 240 -13.28 2.31 5.91
CA PHE A 240 -12.41 1.87 7.01
C PHE A 240 -11.18 2.77 7.11
N VAL A 241 -10.96 3.35 8.29
CA VAL A 241 -9.74 4.12 8.58
C VAL A 241 -8.66 3.17 9.12
N ASP A 242 -7.81 2.62 8.23
CA ASP A 242 -6.85 1.56 8.57
C ASP A 242 -5.65 2.05 9.38
N PHE A 243 -5.84 2.13 10.69
CA PHE A 243 -4.78 2.46 11.63
C PHE A 243 -3.65 1.41 11.68
N ASN A 244 -3.85 0.18 11.18
CA ASN A 244 -2.82 -0.87 11.24
C ASN A 244 -1.67 -0.63 10.26
N GLN A 245 -1.81 0.26 9.27
CA GLN A 245 -0.70 0.65 8.39
C GLN A 245 0.47 1.31 9.15
N ASN A 246 0.24 1.77 10.37
CA ASN A 246 1.26 2.32 11.27
C ASN A 246 1.92 1.25 12.16
N ALA A 247 1.57 -0.03 12.00
CA ALA A 247 2.27 -1.11 12.69
C ALA A 247 3.65 -1.37 12.08
N LYS A 248 4.59 -1.87 12.90
CA LYS A 248 5.91 -2.31 12.41
C LYS A 248 5.74 -3.37 11.32
N ASP A 249 6.60 -3.33 10.30
CA ASP A 249 6.58 -4.22 9.12
C ASP A 249 5.37 -4.00 8.17
N ARG A 250 4.72 -2.84 8.25
CA ARG A 250 3.72 -2.39 7.27
C ARG A 250 4.31 -1.30 6.39
N THR A 251 4.21 -1.52 5.08
CA THR A 251 4.67 -0.59 4.04
C THR A 251 3.46 -0.11 3.25
N VAL A 252 3.42 1.18 2.97
CA VAL A 252 2.37 1.82 2.17
C VAL A 252 2.99 2.32 0.87
N ALA A 253 2.26 2.27 -0.23
CA ALA A 253 2.73 2.84 -1.49
C ALA A 253 3.06 4.33 -1.30
N SER A 254 4.28 4.72 -1.65
CA SER A 254 4.75 6.10 -1.44
C SER A 254 4.09 7.11 -2.38
N ALA A 255 4.27 8.40 -2.09
CA ALA A 255 3.95 9.48 -3.02
C ALA A 255 4.60 9.22 -4.40
N TYR A 256 3.87 9.52 -5.46
CA TYR A 256 4.28 9.31 -6.86
C TYR A 256 4.52 7.85 -7.28
N SER A 257 4.22 6.86 -6.42
CA SER A 257 4.33 5.46 -6.82
C SER A 257 3.29 5.10 -7.88
N VAL A 258 3.74 4.62 -9.04
CA VAL A 258 2.87 3.97 -10.02
C VAL A 258 2.33 2.69 -9.38
N ARG A 259 1.04 2.42 -9.56
CA ARG A 259 0.37 1.23 -9.03
C ARG A 259 0.17 0.22 -10.15
N ALA A 260 0.19 -1.05 -9.78
CA ALA A 260 -0.08 -2.16 -10.70
C ALA A 260 -1.59 -2.30 -11.00
N THR A 261 -2.20 -1.23 -11.49
CA THR A 261 -3.54 -1.20 -12.07
C THR A 261 -3.42 -1.20 -13.60
N PRO A 262 -4.43 -1.69 -14.35
CA PRO A 262 -4.36 -1.75 -15.82
C PRO A 262 -4.04 -0.40 -16.49
N ASP A 263 -4.53 0.70 -15.91
CA ASP A 263 -4.35 2.08 -16.37
C ASP A 263 -3.08 2.77 -15.84
N ALA A 264 -2.19 2.06 -15.14
CA ALA A 264 -0.95 2.57 -14.56
C ALA A 264 -1.16 3.86 -13.72
N ARG A 265 -2.20 3.84 -12.86
CA ARG A 265 -2.51 4.93 -11.94
C ARG A 265 -1.37 5.20 -10.97
N VAL A 266 -1.31 6.43 -10.49
CA VAL A 266 -0.28 6.91 -9.56
C VAL A 266 -0.90 7.23 -8.20
N SER A 267 -0.17 6.93 -7.12
CA SER A 267 -0.45 7.45 -5.78
C SER A 267 -0.05 8.92 -5.69
N THR A 268 -0.92 9.83 -6.11
CA THR A 268 -0.54 11.22 -6.43
C THR A 268 -0.80 12.18 -5.28
N PRO A 269 0.22 12.91 -4.78
CA PRO A 269 0.06 14.04 -3.87
C PRO A 269 -0.84 15.12 -4.43
N LEU A 270 -1.70 15.68 -3.58
CA LEU A 270 -2.68 16.71 -3.93
C LEU A 270 -2.55 17.90 -2.99
N ARG A 271 -2.99 19.06 -3.45
CA ARG A 271 -3.38 20.18 -2.59
C ARG A 271 -4.79 19.92 -2.07
N TRP A 272 -5.12 20.47 -0.90
CA TRP A 272 -6.41 20.22 -0.25
C TRP A 272 -7.62 20.79 -1.00
N ASP A 273 -7.44 21.85 -1.80
CA ASP A 273 -8.48 22.42 -2.66
C ASP A 273 -8.84 21.53 -3.85
N GLU A 274 -7.95 20.63 -4.26
CA GLU A 274 -8.19 19.64 -5.32
C GLU A 274 -9.01 18.43 -4.81
N VAL A 275 -8.90 18.09 -3.52
CA VAL A 275 -9.43 16.85 -2.95
C VAL A 275 -10.92 16.65 -3.22
N PRO A 276 -11.83 17.64 -3.01
CA PRO A 276 -13.26 17.43 -3.16
C PRO A 276 -13.71 17.03 -4.57
N THR A 277 -12.91 17.31 -5.60
CA THR A 277 -13.27 17.08 -7.00
C THR A 277 -12.34 16.13 -7.73
N CYS A 278 -11.24 15.70 -7.11
CA CYS A 278 -10.25 14.86 -7.78
C CYS A 278 -10.85 13.50 -8.20
N ARG A 279 -10.28 12.93 -9.27
CA ARG A 279 -10.60 11.59 -9.75
C ARG A 279 -9.33 10.76 -9.92
N PRO A 280 -9.21 9.58 -9.29
CA PRO A 280 -7.95 8.85 -9.25
C PRO A 280 -7.48 8.40 -10.64
N GLU A 281 -8.39 8.16 -11.58
CA GLU A 281 -8.13 7.79 -12.99
C GLU A 281 -7.48 8.90 -13.82
N GLU A 282 -7.54 10.16 -13.36
CA GLU A 282 -6.87 11.29 -14.00
C GLU A 282 -5.36 11.30 -13.73
N PHE A 283 -4.91 10.61 -12.66
CA PHE A 283 -3.52 10.59 -12.26
C PHE A 283 -2.83 9.28 -12.65
N THR A 284 -2.12 9.31 -13.77
CA THR A 284 -1.47 8.14 -14.34
C THR A 284 -0.03 8.45 -14.71
N ILE A 285 0.72 7.40 -15.05
CA ILE A 285 2.08 7.53 -15.56
C ILE A 285 2.20 8.52 -16.74
N ALA A 286 1.15 8.66 -17.55
CA ALA A 286 1.13 9.55 -18.70
C ALA A 286 0.79 11.01 -18.37
N THR A 287 0.06 11.28 -17.28
CA THR A 287 -0.50 12.61 -16.97
C THR A 287 0.22 13.32 -15.83
N VAL A 288 0.75 12.55 -14.87
CA VAL A 288 1.41 13.11 -13.68
C VAL A 288 2.72 13.86 -13.99
N PRO A 289 3.58 13.44 -14.95
CA PRO A 289 4.80 14.20 -15.27
C PRO A 289 4.55 15.65 -15.67
N ASP A 290 3.60 15.89 -16.58
CA ASP A 290 3.24 17.25 -17.04
C ASP A 290 2.68 18.08 -15.89
N ARG A 291 1.78 17.48 -15.09
CA ARG A 291 1.24 18.11 -13.89
C ARG A 291 2.34 18.49 -12.89
N PHE A 292 3.31 17.61 -12.66
CA PHE A 292 4.43 17.87 -11.76
C PHE A 292 5.30 19.02 -12.26
N ALA A 293 5.60 19.05 -13.55
CA ALA A 293 6.33 20.14 -14.17
C ALA A 293 5.61 21.48 -14.08
N GLU A 294 4.27 21.48 -14.17
CA GLU A 294 3.45 22.69 -14.11
C GLU A 294 3.33 23.28 -12.70
N ILE A 295 3.02 22.45 -11.70
CA ILE A 295 2.63 22.95 -10.37
C ILE A 295 3.61 22.60 -9.24
N GLY A 296 4.65 21.83 -9.55
CA GLY A 296 5.58 21.27 -8.57
C GLY A 296 4.97 20.16 -7.72
N ASP A 297 5.58 19.94 -6.55
CA ASP A 297 5.13 18.94 -5.58
C ASP A 297 4.20 19.56 -4.52
N PRO A 298 2.92 19.16 -4.45
CA PRO A 298 2.02 19.59 -3.38
C PRO A 298 2.50 19.27 -1.97
N TRP A 299 3.45 18.33 -1.79
CA TRP A 299 4.01 17.93 -0.51
C TRP A 299 5.40 18.54 -0.22
N GLU A 300 5.87 19.51 -1.00
CA GLU A 300 7.21 20.11 -0.84
C GLU A 300 7.48 20.57 0.62
N GLY A 301 6.48 21.17 1.29
CA GLY A 301 6.60 21.66 2.66
C GLY A 301 6.53 20.60 3.76
N MET A 302 6.28 19.33 3.45
CA MET A 302 5.97 18.29 4.44
C MET A 302 7.07 18.12 5.49
N ASP A 303 8.34 18.12 5.08
CA ASP A 303 9.47 17.91 6.00
C ASP A 303 9.74 19.12 6.92
N THR A 304 9.13 20.27 6.64
CA THR A 304 9.19 21.47 7.51
C THR A 304 8.00 21.58 8.47
N ALA A 305 6.92 20.84 8.23
CA ALA A 305 5.69 20.87 9.02
C ALA A 305 5.63 19.71 10.03
N VAL A 306 6.68 19.57 10.84
CA VAL A 306 6.80 18.51 11.85
C VAL A 306 5.85 18.80 13.03
N GLY A 307 4.90 17.90 13.30
CA GLY A 307 4.02 17.98 14.47
C GLY A 307 4.32 16.94 15.55
N GLY A 308 3.70 17.14 16.72
CA GLY A 308 3.77 16.22 17.86
C GLY A 308 2.56 15.28 17.93
N LEU A 309 2.68 14.19 18.70
CA LEU A 309 1.57 13.24 18.92
C LEU A 309 0.86 13.41 20.27
N ASP A 310 1.32 14.31 21.12
CA ASP A 310 0.82 14.46 22.50
C ASP A 310 -0.69 14.68 22.57
N GLY A 311 -1.25 15.52 21.69
CA GLY A 311 -2.70 15.78 21.64
C GLY A 311 -3.53 14.53 21.29
N LEU A 312 -3.07 13.74 20.31
CA LEU A 312 -3.73 12.47 19.96
C LEU A 312 -3.56 11.42 21.05
N LEU A 313 -2.41 11.38 21.72
CA LEU A 313 -2.16 10.44 22.82
C LEU A 313 -2.98 10.78 24.06
N ALA A 314 -3.18 12.06 24.37
CA ALA A 314 -4.09 12.52 25.43
C ALA A 314 -5.54 12.14 25.10
N LEU A 315 -5.99 12.38 23.87
CA LEU A 315 -7.33 11.94 23.43
C LEU A 315 -7.48 10.41 23.52
N ALA A 316 -6.43 9.64 23.23
CA ALA A 316 -6.44 8.19 23.38
C ALA A 316 -6.70 7.75 24.84
N GLU A 317 -6.17 8.49 25.81
CA GLU A 317 -6.39 8.25 27.24
C GLU A 317 -7.84 8.58 27.63
N GLU A 318 -8.39 9.69 27.14
CA GLU A 318 -9.78 10.10 27.37
C GLU A 318 -10.80 9.12 26.78
N LEU A 319 -10.57 8.68 25.54
CA LEU A 319 -11.44 7.72 24.86
C LEU A 319 -11.34 6.31 25.45
N GLY A 320 -10.36 6.05 26.34
CA GLY A 320 -10.11 4.75 26.92
C GLY A 320 -9.61 3.71 25.90
N PRO A 321 -9.38 2.46 26.36
CA PRO A 321 -8.87 1.40 25.50
C PRO A 321 -9.86 1.11 24.37
N ALA A 322 -9.37 1.08 23.13
CA ALA A 322 -10.13 0.56 22.01
C ALA A 322 -10.59 -0.88 22.29
N GLU A 323 -11.70 -1.30 21.68
CA GLU A 323 -12.13 -2.69 21.72
C GLU A 323 -10.98 -3.60 21.32
N LYS A 324 -10.55 -4.43 22.28
CA LYS A 324 -9.55 -5.46 22.02
C LYS A 324 -10.27 -6.63 21.39
N ALA A 325 -9.59 -7.32 20.48
CA ALA A 325 -9.96 -8.68 20.13
C ALA A 325 -10.13 -9.50 21.43
N PRO A 326 -11.32 -10.08 21.70
CA PRO A 326 -11.53 -10.90 22.89
C PRO A 326 -10.54 -12.06 22.88
N LYS A 327 -9.91 -12.34 24.03
CA LYS A 327 -9.08 -13.55 24.23
C LYS A 327 -9.96 -14.79 24.47
N GLY A 328 -10.93 -15.05 23.58
CA GLY A 328 -11.80 -16.23 23.63
C GLY A 328 -11.30 -17.29 22.66
N ALA A 329 -10.57 -18.27 23.17
CA ALA A 329 -10.08 -19.40 22.38
C ALA A 329 -11.22 -20.39 22.09
N SER A 330 -11.44 -20.76 20.82
CA SER A 330 -11.93 -22.11 20.54
C SER A 330 -10.84 -23.13 20.91
N ARG A 331 -11.15 -24.43 20.89
CA ARG A 331 -10.19 -25.52 21.20
C ARG A 331 -8.84 -25.43 20.43
N ASP A 332 -8.80 -24.66 19.33
CA ASP A 332 -7.59 -24.42 18.50
C ASP A 332 -6.99 -23.01 18.64
N GLY A 333 -7.41 -22.22 19.63
CA GLY A 333 -6.83 -20.90 19.92
C GLY A 333 -7.22 -19.76 18.97
N ARG A 334 -8.10 -19.99 18.00
CA ARG A 334 -8.71 -18.95 17.16
C ARG A 334 -10.07 -18.53 17.72
N ARG A 335 -10.38 -17.23 17.68
CA ARG A 335 -11.69 -16.68 18.07
C ARG A 335 -12.78 -17.18 17.11
N ALA A 336 -13.94 -17.53 17.64
CA ALA A 336 -15.17 -17.63 16.86
C ALA A 336 -15.66 -16.22 16.52
N SER A 337 -15.81 -15.90 15.23
CA SER A 337 -16.40 -14.63 14.79
C SER A 337 -17.78 -14.46 15.44
N THR A 338 -18.14 -13.24 15.82
CA THR A 338 -19.49 -12.88 16.25
C THR A 338 -20.49 -12.93 15.09
N MET A 339 -19.97 -12.86 13.85
CA MET A 339 -20.73 -13.00 12.63
C MET A 339 -20.78 -14.47 12.20
N PRO A 340 -21.85 -14.92 11.50
CA PRO A 340 -21.98 -16.28 10.99
C PRO A 340 -21.06 -16.48 9.76
N LEU A 341 -19.76 -16.53 10.01
CA LEU A 341 -18.71 -16.51 9.01
C LEU A 341 -18.24 -17.94 8.66
N ILE A 342 -18.24 -18.26 7.36
CA ILE A 342 -17.64 -19.49 6.83
C ILE A 342 -16.44 -19.17 5.93
N GLU A 343 -15.46 -20.05 5.89
CA GLU A 343 -14.34 -20.00 4.95
C GLU A 343 -14.56 -21.02 3.83
N ILE A 344 -14.49 -20.61 2.57
CA ILE A 344 -14.84 -21.51 1.45
C ILE A 344 -13.64 -21.92 0.60
N ALA A 345 -12.57 -21.13 0.60
CA ALA A 345 -11.39 -21.41 -0.21
C ALA A 345 -10.14 -20.68 0.29
N ARG A 346 -8.99 -21.31 0.08
CA ARG A 346 -7.65 -20.73 0.05
C ARG A 346 -6.99 -21.07 -1.28
N THR A 347 -6.52 -20.08 -2.02
CA THR A 347 -6.00 -20.27 -3.37
C THR A 347 -4.70 -19.51 -3.57
N LYS A 348 -3.95 -19.89 -4.61
CA LYS A 348 -2.68 -19.25 -4.94
C LYS A 348 -2.92 -17.94 -5.68
N THR A 349 -3.93 -17.91 -6.55
CA THR A 349 -4.27 -16.74 -7.37
C THR A 349 -5.66 -16.21 -7.07
N LYS A 350 -5.91 -14.95 -7.43
CA LYS A 350 -7.23 -14.34 -7.27
C LYS A 350 -8.26 -15.01 -8.17
N ASP A 351 -7.88 -15.36 -9.39
CA ASP A 351 -8.79 -15.99 -10.36
C ASP A 351 -9.25 -17.37 -9.86
N GLU A 352 -8.36 -18.16 -9.28
CA GLU A 352 -8.73 -19.41 -8.59
C GLU A 352 -9.69 -19.14 -7.43
N ALA A 353 -9.50 -18.05 -6.68
CA ALA A 353 -10.40 -17.68 -5.60
C ALA A 353 -11.79 -17.40 -6.18
N MET A 354 -11.88 -16.53 -7.19
CA MET A 354 -13.17 -16.18 -7.81
C MET A 354 -13.87 -17.41 -8.41
N ALA A 355 -13.13 -18.31 -9.05
CA ALA A 355 -13.69 -19.59 -9.52
C ALA A 355 -14.24 -20.45 -8.38
N ALA A 356 -13.56 -20.51 -7.23
CA ALA A 356 -14.06 -21.20 -6.04
C ALA A 356 -15.33 -20.54 -5.46
N LEU A 357 -15.44 -19.21 -5.51
CA LEU A 357 -16.67 -18.50 -5.15
C LEU A 357 -17.83 -18.87 -6.07
N ASP A 358 -17.58 -18.97 -7.37
CA ASP A 358 -18.63 -19.34 -8.34
C ASP A 358 -19.11 -20.78 -8.11
N ILE A 359 -18.21 -21.73 -7.84
CA ILE A 359 -18.56 -23.10 -7.42
C ILE A 359 -19.42 -23.10 -6.15
N TRP A 360 -19.09 -22.28 -5.16
CA TRP A 360 -19.88 -22.17 -3.94
C TRP A 360 -21.28 -21.59 -4.22
N ARG A 361 -21.38 -20.59 -5.11
CA ARG A 361 -22.65 -19.98 -5.51
C ARG A 361 -23.57 -20.96 -6.23
N GLU A 362 -23.01 -21.81 -7.09
CA GLU A 362 -23.75 -22.89 -7.76
C GLU A 362 -24.27 -23.94 -6.76
N ARG A 363 -23.51 -24.22 -5.69
CA ARG A 363 -23.92 -25.13 -4.62
C ARG A 363 -25.05 -24.55 -3.76
N TYR A 364 -25.05 -23.25 -3.51
CA TYR A 364 -26.03 -22.56 -2.67
C TYR A 364 -26.69 -21.35 -3.37
N PRO A 365 -27.49 -21.58 -4.41
CA PRO A 365 -28.06 -20.50 -5.21
C PRO A 365 -29.02 -19.61 -4.41
N GLU A 366 -29.85 -20.20 -3.55
CA GLU A 366 -30.83 -19.45 -2.74
C GLU A 366 -30.19 -18.67 -1.58
N VAL A 367 -29.01 -19.10 -1.12
CA VAL A 367 -28.22 -18.36 -0.13
C VAL A 367 -27.50 -17.21 -0.82
N SER A 368 -26.90 -17.47 -2.00
CA SER A 368 -26.15 -16.49 -2.78
C SER A 368 -26.98 -15.27 -3.18
N LYS A 369 -28.26 -15.47 -3.49
CA LYS A 369 -29.20 -14.37 -3.80
C LYS A 369 -29.45 -13.42 -2.62
N LYS A 370 -29.19 -13.86 -1.39
CA LYS A 370 -29.37 -13.06 -0.16
C LYS A 370 -28.10 -12.35 0.27
N LEU A 371 -26.95 -12.66 -0.33
CA LEU A 371 -25.69 -12.04 0.03
C LEU A 371 -25.58 -10.65 -0.60
N GLU A 372 -25.10 -9.71 0.19
CA GLU A 372 -24.68 -8.40 -0.27
C GLU A 372 -23.19 -8.42 -0.66
N PRO A 373 -22.70 -7.45 -1.47
CA PRO A 373 -21.28 -7.38 -1.83
C PRO A 373 -20.34 -7.34 -0.62
N VAL A 374 -20.76 -6.75 0.51
CA VAL A 374 -19.97 -6.67 1.75
C VAL A 374 -19.82 -8.04 2.44
N ASP A 375 -20.74 -8.98 2.19
CA ASP A 375 -20.70 -10.32 2.78
C ASP A 375 -19.60 -11.20 2.19
N ILE A 376 -19.11 -10.85 1.01
CA ILE A 376 -18.13 -11.63 0.26
C ILE A 376 -16.73 -11.09 0.54
N LEU A 377 -16.04 -11.73 1.47
CA LEU A 377 -14.70 -11.32 1.89
C LEU A 377 -13.63 -12.03 1.06
N VAL A 378 -13.17 -11.38 0.00
CA VAL A 378 -11.98 -11.79 -0.75
C VAL A 378 -10.74 -11.15 -0.10
N ASP A 379 -9.92 -11.96 0.56
CA ASP A 379 -8.75 -11.51 1.32
C ASP A 379 -7.45 -11.85 0.59
N GLY A 380 -6.71 -10.83 0.15
CA GLY A 380 -5.34 -10.99 -0.31
C GLY A 380 -4.38 -11.01 0.89
N MET A 381 -3.73 -12.16 1.11
CA MET A 381 -2.88 -12.42 2.26
C MET A 381 -1.41 -12.49 1.82
N ARG A 382 -0.52 -11.85 2.59
CA ARG A 382 0.92 -11.91 2.33
C ARG A 382 1.49 -13.22 2.89
N GLY A 383 1.94 -14.10 2.00
CA GLY A 383 2.75 -15.26 2.33
C GLY A 383 4.23 -14.89 2.53
N PRO A 384 5.14 -15.86 2.59
CA PRO A 384 6.56 -15.61 2.80
C PRO A 384 7.23 -14.86 1.63
N SER A 385 6.77 -15.08 0.40
CA SER A 385 7.33 -14.46 -0.82
C SER A 385 6.30 -14.07 -1.88
N SER A 386 5.05 -14.52 -1.76
CA SER A 386 3.94 -14.27 -2.69
C SER A 386 2.66 -13.87 -1.94
N ILE A 387 1.70 -13.33 -2.67
CA ILE A 387 0.31 -13.23 -2.20
C ILE A 387 -0.36 -14.60 -2.35
N TRP A 388 -1.35 -14.86 -1.50
CA TRP A 388 -2.33 -15.92 -1.63
C TRP A 388 -3.70 -15.37 -1.25
N TYR A 389 -4.77 -16.03 -1.63
CA TYR A 389 -6.12 -15.52 -1.44
C TYR A 389 -6.94 -16.44 -0.57
N ARG A 390 -7.80 -15.86 0.25
CA ARG A 390 -8.83 -16.58 0.99
C ARG A 390 -10.19 -15.97 0.70
N ILE A 391 -11.22 -16.80 0.61
CA ILE A 391 -12.60 -16.32 0.57
C ILE A 391 -13.34 -16.77 1.82
N ARG A 392 -13.99 -15.79 2.46
CA ARG A 392 -14.93 -16.01 3.54
C ARG A 392 -16.27 -15.39 3.18
N ILE A 393 -17.34 -16.00 3.66
CA ILE A 393 -18.71 -15.53 3.44
C ILE A 393 -19.33 -15.24 4.79
N ASN A 394 -19.76 -13.99 4.96
CA ASN A 394 -20.55 -13.56 6.10
C ASN A 394 -22.03 -13.85 5.82
N LEU A 395 -22.63 -14.79 6.54
CA LEU A 395 -24.03 -15.18 6.34
C LEU A 395 -25.01 -14.31 7.13
N GLN A 396 -24.64 -13.07 7.48
CA GLN A 396 -25.44 -12.17 8.31
C GLN A 396 -26.83 -11.90 7.70
N HIS A 397 -26.90 -11.73 6.37
CA HIS A 397 -28.13 -11.51 5.62
C HIS A 397 -28.90 -12.80 5.30
N VAL A 398 -28.41 -13.96 5.76
CA VAL A 398 -29.05 -15.26 5.57
C VAL A 398 -29.76 -15.67 6.86
N PRO A 399 -31.07 -16.02 6.82
CA PRO A 399 -31.79 -16.50 8.00
C PRO A 399 -31.09 -17.70 8.65
N GLU A 400 -31.06 -17.77 9.98
CA GLU A 400 -30.25 -18.75 10.74
C GLU A 400 -30.52 -20.21 10.32
N GLY A 401 -31.77 -20.57 10.05
CA GLY A 401 -32.16 -21.92 9.61
C GLY A 401 -31.77 -22.27 8.17
N GLU A 402 -31.33 -21.30 7.37
CA GLU A 402 -30.91 -21.46 5.97
C GLU A 402 -29.40 -21.34 5.78
N ARG A 403 -28.65 -21.05 6.86
CA ARG A 403 -27.21 -20.85 6.79
C ARG A 403 -26.50 -22.17 6.50
N PRO A 404 -25.70 -22.26 5.42
CA PRO A 404 -24.87 -23.43 5.20
C PRO A 404 -23.83 -23.56 6.32
N PRO A 405 -23.50 -24.79 6.74
CA PRO A 405 -22.45 -25.01 7.73
C PRO A 405 -21.07 -24.74 7.11
N GLN A 406 -20.03 -24.68 7.96
CA GLN A 406 -18.65 -24.76 7.50
C GLN A 406 -18.40 -26.14 6.86
N GLU A 407 -18.08 -26.17 5.57
CA GLU A 407 -17.71 -27.39 4.82
C GLU A 407 -16.19 -27.47 4.62
N GLU A 408 -15.71 -28.55 3.98
CA GLU A 408 -14.34 -28.59 3.46
C GLU A 408 -14.12 -27.49 2.42
N LEU A 409 -12.91 -26.95 2.38
CA LEU A 409 -12.56 -25.87 1.46
C LEU A 409 -12.58 -26.39 0.02
N ILE A 410 -13.19 -25.63 -0.88
CA ILE A 410 -13.22 -25.91 -2.33
C ILE A 410 -11.79 -25.96 -2.89
N ALA A 411 -10.89 -25.19 -2.30
CA ALA A 411 -9.44 -25.27 -2.49
C ALA A 411 -8.75 -24.96 -1.16
N ASP A 412 -7.70 -25.70 -0.79
CA ASP A 412 -6.91 -25.48 0.44
C ASP A 412 -5.42 -25.30 0.13
N TYR A 413 -5.10 -24.22 -0.58
CA TYR A 413 -3.72 -23.83 -0.80
C TYR A 413 -3.07 -23.29 0.48
N SER A 414 -1.86 -23.75 0.79
CA SER A 414 -1.00 -23.19 1.83
C SER A 414 0.30 -22.63 1.24
N PRO A 415 0.59 -21.32 1.38
CA PRO A 415 1.87 -20.75 0.94
C PRO A 415 3.04 -21.17 1.84
N TRP A 416 2.78 -21.92 2.91
CA TRP A 416 3.74 -22.33 3.94
C TRP A 416 4.09 -23.82 3.87
N GLU A 417 3.56 -24.57 2.90
CA GLU A 417 3.74 -26.02 2.80
C GLU A 417 5.23 -26.44 2.80
N ASN A 418 6.10 -25.60 2.25
CA ASN A 418 7.55 -25.82 2.19
C ASN A 418 8.35 -25.02 3.24
N TYR A 419 7.70 -24.39 4.20
CA TYR A 419 8.33 -23.59 5.26
C TYR A 419 8.19 -24.30 6.60
N SER A 420 9.29 -24.41 7.37
CA SER A 420 9.32 -25.08 8.67
C SER A 420 9.71 -24.13 9.82
N GLY A 421 9.45 -24.55 11.06
CA GLY A 421 9.84 -23.80 12.27
C GLY A 421 8.90 -22.64 12.64
N ALA A 422 9.41 -21.60 13.31
CA ALA A 422 8.61 -20.45 13.78
C ALA A 422 7.97 -19.63 12.62
N GLN A 423 8.39 -19.87 11.38
CA GLN A 423 7.80 -19.31 10.16
C GLN A 423 6.44 -19.95 9.82
N TRP A 424 6.21 -21.20 10.26
CA TRP A 424 5.02 -22.01 9.96
C TRP A 424 3.84 -21.76 10.91
N ARG A 425 4.07 -21.29 12.15
CA ARG A 425 3.01 -21.10 13.19
C ARG A 425 2.26 -19.76 13.09
N ARG A 426 2.11 -19.17 11.90
CA ARG A 426 1.55 -17.82 11.73
C ARG A 426 0.21 -17.80 11.02
#